data_AF-A0A1I6IRN8-F1
#
_entry.id   AF-A0A1I6IRN8-F1
#
_cell.length_a   1.000
_cell.length_b   1.000
_cell.length_c   1.000
_cell.angle_alpha   90.00
_cell.angle_beta   90.00
_cell.angle_gamma   90.00
#
_symmetry.space_group_name_H-M   'P 1'
#
loop_
_entity.id
_entity.type
_entity.pdbx_description
1 polymer ?
#
loop_
_entity_poly.entity_id
_entity_poly.type
_entity_poly.pdbx_seq_one_letter_code
_entity_poly.pdbx_strand_id
1 'polypeptide(L)'
;MDKSAGEIKHTATDEYAGTGEHVGTDKSAGKIKHSEKGCVKAAERGNEMSEIVFCRSGGCTAKLGAGILSRVLEKLPKGPKDENLLVGFDSHDDAAVYQVSEDLAIVQTLDFFPPMVKDPYTFGKIAATNALSDIYAMGGEVKTALNIVCFPEAYSLNILGEILRGGSEKVIEAGGTLAGGHSIADSDVKYGLSVTGLVNPKKIWKNVGAKPGDALVLTKGLGTGIICAADRVGEASEESMDAAILSMTTLNREASLCARQYEIHACTDVTGFGFLGHLHEMMGGETACRIFWKDIPVLGDALAYAEEFLITGGGQKNRNYVGDRVRFDGIPFGAEEVLFDPQTAGGLLFALPREPAERLVGDLTCAFPLASIVGEVTEKKEPEITVLCEHGPEYHPVTGRKCSADQR
;
A
#
# COMPACT_ATOMS: atom_id res chain seq x y z
N MET A 1 42.12 36.51 -0.36
CA MET A 1 42.81 36.23 -1.62
C MET A 1 43.80 35.12 -1.34
N ASP A 2 43.59 33.91 -1.84
CA ASP A 2 44.46 33.35 -2.88
C ASP A 2 43.75 32.17 -3.57
N LYS A 3 44.16 31.83 -4.80
CA LYS A 3 43.66 30.67 -5.55
C LYS A 3 44.86 29.81 -5.94
N SER A 4 44.85 28.53 -5.58
CA SER A 4 45.70 27.54 -6.24
C SER A 4 44.90 26.27 -6.53
N ALA A 5 44.66 26.04 -7.83
CA ALA A 5 44.19 24.76 -8.32
C ALA A 5 45.39 23.81 -8.46
N GLY A 6 45.18 22.52 -8.22
CA GLY A 6 46.16 21.47 -8.43
C GLY A 6 45.51 20.26 -9.08
N GLU A 7 45.82 20.02 -10.35
CA GLU A 7 45.47 18.78 -11.04
C GLU A 7 46.28 17.61 -10.47
N ILE A 8 45.67 16.43 -10.29
CA ILE A 8 46.41 15.17 -10.12
C ILE A 8 45.84 14.13 -11.09
N LYS A 9 46.76 13.43 -11.75
CA LYS A 9 46.51 12.57 -12.92
C LYS A 9 46.07 11.16 -12.54
N HIS A 10 45.36 10.51 -13.45
CA HIS A 10 45.24 9.04 -13.46
C HIS A 10 46.62 8.38 -13.61
N THR A 11 46.88 7.35 -12.81
CA THR A 11 47.84 6.28 -13.09
C THR A 11 47.21 4.94 -12.74
N ALA A 12 47.08 4.06 -13.73
CA ALA A 12 46.77 2.66 -13.51
C ALA A 12 48.06 1.88 -13.26
N THR A 13 47.99 0.83 -12.45
CA THR A 13 49.05 -0.17 -12.28
C THR A 13 48.44 -1.56 -12.17
N ASP A 14 48.49 -2.31 -13.26
CA ASP A 14 48.43 -3.78 -13.21
C ASP A 14 49.77 -4.31 -12.71
N GLU A 15 49.76 -5.25 -11.77
CA GLU A 15 50.82 -6.25 -11.63
C GLU A 15 50.35 -7.36 -10.68
N TYR A 16 50.30 -8.61 -11.16
CA TYR A 16 51.01 -9.76 -10.57
C TYR A 16 50.79 -11.02 -11.42
N ALA A 17 51.86 -11.73 -11.74
CA ALA A 17 51.84 -12.95 -12.54
C ALA A 17 52.82 -14.01 -11.99
N GLY A 18 52.52 -15.29 -12.24
CA GLY A 18 53.40 -16.44 -11.96
C GLY A 18 53.04 -17.24 -10.71
N THR A 19 53.26 -18.57 -10.62
CA THR A 19 53.82 -19.55 -11.58
C THR A 19 53.49 -21.01 -11.16
N GLY A 20 53.29 -21.92 -12.13
CA GLY A 20 53.81 -23.31 -12.19
C GLY A 20 53.36 -24.38 -11.15
N GLU A 21 53.36 -25.71 -11.39
CA GLU A 21 53.75 -26.57 -12.55
C GLU A 21 52.96 -27.93 -12.56
N HIS A 22 53.24 -28.83 -13.51
CA HIS A 22 52.61 -30.16 -13.79
C HIS A 22 52.97 -31.27 -12.74
N VAL A 23 52.39 -32.50 -12.66
CA VAL A 23 52.21 -33.67 -13.58
C VAL A 23 51.26 -34.71 -12.89
N GLY A 24 50.53 -35.69 -13.47
CA GLY A 24 50.21 -36.08 -14.86
C GLY A 24 49.98 -37.62 -15.08
N THR A 25 48.82 -38.05 -15.62
CA THR A 25 48.39 -39.44 -16.03
C THR A 25 48.16 -40.48 -14.89
N ASP A 26 47.24 -41.47 -14.93
CA ASP A 26 46.70 -42.32 -16.03
C ASP A 26 45.22 -42.81 -15.81
N LYS A 27 44.68 -43.62 -16.75
CA LYS A 27 43.24 -43.91 -17.00
C LYS A 27 42.48 -44.79 -15.96
N SER A 28 41.15 -44.62 -15.91
CA SER A 28 40.21 -45.72 -16.27
C SER A 28 38.80 -45.20 -16.63
N ALA A 29 38.05 -46.00 -17.40
CA ALA A 29 36.91 -45.58 -18.22
C ALA A 29 35.54 -45.47 -17.51
N GLY A 30 34.72 -44.51 -17.96
CA GLY A 30 33.26 -44.44 -17.70
C GLY A 30 32.55 -43.62 -18.78
N LYS A 31 31.82 -44.27 -19.69
CA LYS A 31 31.11 -43.61 -20.81
C LYS A 31 29.77 -43.03 -20.36
N ILE A 32 29.37 -41.88 -20.92
CA ILE A 32 28.05 -41.63 -21.55
C ILE A 32 28.20 -40.42 -22.49
N LYS A 33 27.37 -40.34 -23.53
CA LYS A 33 27.56 -39.47 -24.72
C LYS A 33 26.94 -38.08 -24.52
N HIS A 34 27.70 -37.02 -24.80
CA HIS A 34 27.15 -35.74 -25.28
C HIS A 34 27.25 -35.69 -26.80
N SER A 35 26.21 -35.19 -27.48
CA SER A 35 26.19 -34.97 -28.92
C SER A 35 26.22 -33.48 -29.23
N GLU A 36 27.40 -32.93 -29.52
CA GLU A 36 27.51 -31.66 -30.22
C GLU A 36 27.31 -31.88 -31.72
N LYS A 37 26.43 -31.08 -32.34
CA LYS A 37 26.46 -30.83 -33.78
C LYS A 37 26.07 -29.39 -34.09
N GLY A 38 27.08 -28.61 -34.50
CA GLY A 38 26.99 -27.76 -35.69
C GLY A 38 26.13 -26.50 -35.60
N CYS A 39 26.72 -25.42 -35.10
CA CYS A 39 26.32 -24.07 -35.49
C CYS A 39 26.72 -23.80 -36.96
N VAL A 40 25.76 -23.49 -37.85
CA VAL A 40 25.90 -22.39 -38.84
C VAL A 40 24.51 -21.88 -39.28
N LYS A 41 24.23 -20.60 -39.00
CA LYS A 41 23.68 -19.55 -39.90
C LYS A 41 22.79 -18.58 -39.14
N ALA A 42 23.34 -17.39 -38.88
CA ALA A 42 22.54 -16.20 -38.60
C ALA A 42 21.98 -15.67 -39.93
N ALA A 43 20.67 -15.43 -39.97
CA ALA A 43 20.00 -14.50 -40.86
C ALA A 43 18.63 -14.17 -40.25
N GLU A 44 18.31 -12.87 -40.19
CA GLU A 44 16.93 -12.35 -40.20
C GLU A 44 15.97 -12.93 -39.13
N ARG A 45 16.17 -12.55 -37.86
CA ARG A 45 15.02 -12.34 -36.98
C ARG A 45 14.58 -10.89 -37.13
N GLY A 46 13.35 -10.71 -37.64
CA GLY A 46 12.70 -9.42 -37.70
C GLY A 46 12.51 -8.84 -36.30
N ASN A 47 12.31 -7.53 -36.26
CA ASN A 47 12.03 -6.78 -35.03
C ASN A 47 10.62 -7.10 -34.51
N GLU A 48 10.45 -8.28 -33.90
CA GLU A 48 9.32 -8.54 -33.01
C GLU A 48 9.46 -7.59 -31.82
N MET A 49 8.75 -6.46 -31.88
CA MET A 49 8.50 -5.61 -30.72
C MET A 49 7.88 -6.49 -29.64
N SER A 50 8.66 -6.85 -28.63
CA SER A 50 8.15 -7.51 -27.43
C SER A 50 7.01 -6.66 -26.88
N GLU A 51 5.84 -7.26 -26.74
CA GLU A 51 4.64 -6.59 -26.27
C GLU A 51 4.93 -5.78 -25.01
N ILE A 52 4.55 -4.49 -25.00
CA ILE A 52 4.82 -3.58 -23.88
C ILE A 52 3.88 -3.97 -22.73
N VAL A 53 4.31 -4.95 -21.94
CA VAL A 53 3.63 -5.36 -20.71
C VAL A 53 3.78 -4.25 -19.69
N PHE A 54 2.79 -3.35 -19.65
CA PHE A 54 2.74 -2.23 -18.71
C PHE A 54 2.62 -2.73 -17.26
N CYS A 55 1.70 -3.67 -17.00
CA CYS A 55 1.44 -4.23 -15.68
C CYS A 55 2.11 -5.61 -15.49
N ARG A 56 3.33 -5.66 -14.93
CA ARG A 56 4.04 -6.92 -14.61
C ARG A 56 3.72 -7.44 -13.20
N SER A 57 3.53 -6.52 -12.25
CA SER A 57 3.04 -6.73 -10.88
C SER A 57 2.38 -5.42 -10.44
N GLY A 58 1.26 -5.49 -9.71
CA GLY A 58 0.35 -4.34 -9.56
C GLY A 58 0.29 -3.75 -8.15
N GLY A 59 0.52 -2.45 -8.02
CA GLY A 59 0.17 -1.67 -6.83
C GLY A 59 0.90 -2.12 -5.56
N CYS A 60 0.20 -2.06 -4.42
CA CYS A 60 0.78 -2.40 -3.11
C CYS A 60 1.29 -3.85 -2.98
N THR A 61 0.95 -4.75 -3.90
CA THR A 61 1.47 -6.14 -3.93
C THR A 61 3.00 -6.22 -4.14
N ALA A 62 3.61 -5.13 -4.62
CA ALA A 62 5.05 -4.98 -4.82
C ALA A 62 5.85 -4.71 -3.54
N LYS A 63 5.20 -4.40 -2.40
CA LYS A 63 5.90 -4.15 -1.12
C LYS A 63 6.69 -5.39 -0.67
N LEU A 64 7.87 -5.16 -0.06
CA LEU A 64 8.61 -6.21 0.65
C LEU A 64 7.77 -6.65 1.87
N GLY A 65 7.75 -7.96 2.17
CA GLY A 65 6.98 -8.46 3.31
C GLY A 65 7.49 -7.89 4.64
N ALA A 66 6.57 -7.47 5.52
CA ALA A 66 6.85 -6.73 6.77
C ALA A 66 8.04 -7.31 7.57
N GLY A 67 8.03 -8.62 7.81
CA GLY A 67 9.07 -9.31 8.58
C GLY A 67 10.48 -9.36 7.95
N ILE A 68 10.64 -9.02 6.67
CA ILE A 68 11.96 -8.86 6.03
C ILE A 68 12.49 -7.44 6.28
N LEU A 69 11.62 -6.45 6.13
CA LEU A 69 11.97 -5.04 6.19
C LEU A 69 12.38 -4.62 7.61
N SER A 70 11.61 -5.01 8.62
CA SER A 70 11.92 -4.79 10.04
C SER A 70 13.36 -5.22 10.41
N ARG A 71 13.77 -6.45 10.05
CA ARG A 71 15.10 -7.03 10.34
C ARG A 71 16.29 -6.27 9.74
N VAL A 72 16.05 -5.50 8.67
CA VAL A 72 17.09 -4.65 8.05
C VAL A 72 17.17 -3.32 8.78
N LEU A 73 16.02 -2.72 9.07
CA LEU A 73 15.92 -1.38 9.63
C LEU A 73 16.32 -1.34 11.13
N GLU A 74 16.07 -2.40 11.88
CA GLU A 74 16.59 -2.58 13.25
C GLU A 74 18.12 -2.45 13.36
N LYS A 75 18.85 -2.68 12.27
CA LYS A 75 20.31 -2.63 12.21
C LYS A 75 20.87 -1.28 11.78
N LEU A 76 20.01 -0.33 11.42
CA LEU A 76 20.46 1.03 11.09
C LEU A 76 20.97 1.74 12.35
N PRO A 77 21.99 2.60 12.23
CA PRO A 77 22.51 3.35 13.36
C PRO A 77 21.45 4.33 13.88
N LYS A 78 20.87 4.02 15.04
CA LYS A 78 19.97 4.94 15.74
C LYS A 78 20.78 6.12 16.28
N GLY A 79 20.46 7.33 15.82
CA GLY A 79 21.01 8.57 16.35
C GLY A 79 20.55 8.86 17.79
N PRO A 80 20.95 10.00 18.39
CA PRO A 80 20.31 10.47 19.61
C PRO A 80 18.81 10.67 19.36
N LYS A 81 17.98 10.40 20.38
CA LYS A 81 16.53 10.62 20.29
C LYS A 81 16.24 12.12 20.09
N ASP A 82 15.49 12.44 19.02
CA ASP A 82 14.87 13.76 18.84
C ASP A 82 13.50 13.75 19.53
N GLU A 83 13.27 14.70 20.43
CA GLU A 83 12.00 14.82 21.16
C GLU A 83 10.87 15.38 20.29
N ASN A 84 11.20 16.04 19.17
CA ASN A 84 10.22 16.58 18.23
C ASN A 84 9.67 15.51 17.26
N LEU A 85 10.33 14.36 17.14
CA LEU A 85 9.84 13.24 16.32
C LEU A 85 8.77 12.47 17.11
N LEU A 86 7.51 12.89 16.98
CA LEU A 86 6.36 12.38 17.72
C LEU A 86 5.93 10.97 17.28
N VAL A 87 6.11 10.71 15.97
CA VAL A 87 5.88 9.43 15.30
C VAL A 87 7.02 9.25 14.31
N GLY A 88 7.67 8.10 14.32
CA GLY A 88 8.90 7.88 13.56
C GLY A 88 9.28 6.42 13.53
N PHE A 89 10.56 6.13 13.29
CA PHE A 89 11.00 4.78 12.93
C PHE A 89 10.73 3.68 13.99
N ASP A 90 10.64 4.05 15.27
CA ASP A 90 10.37 3.10 16.36
C ASP A 90 8.87 2.70 16.47
N SER A 91 8.00 3.31 15.67
CA SER A 91 6.56 3.00 15.54
C SER A 91 6.24 2.59 14.11
N HIS A 92 5.48 1.52 13.92
CA HIS A 92 5.04 1.04 12.59
C HIS A 92 3.85 1.86 12.05
N ASP A 93 3.84 3.17 12.29
CA ASP A 93 2.74 4.09 11.95
C ASP A 93 2.80 4.52 10.47
N ASP A 94 1.67 4.98 9.92
CA ASP A 94 1.52 5.19 8.47
C ASP A 94 2.39 6.35 7.92
N ALA A 95 2.74 7.34 8.76
CA ALA A 95 3.61 8.44 8.36
C ALA A 95 4.47 8.97 9.52
N ALA A 96 5.62 9.57 9.19
CA ALA A 96 6.44 10.26 10.18
C ALA A 96 5.79 11.60 10.58
N VAL A 97 5.80 11.93 11.87
CA VAL A 97 5.25 13.19 12.38
C VAL A 97 6.29 13.95 13.20
N TYR A 98 6.67 15.14 12.72
CA TYR A 98 7.69 15.99 13.31
C TYR A 98 7.08 17.31 13.81
N GLN A 99 7.22 17.59 15.10
CA GLN A 99 6.72 18.80 15.73
C GLN A 99 7.57 20.03 15.37
N VAL A 100 6.90 21.10 14.95
CA VAL A 100 7.54 22.39 14.61
C VAL A 100 7.19 23.46 15.66
N SER A 101 6.01 23.36 16.27
CA SER A 101 5.60 24.20 17.41
C SER A 101 4.54 23.48 18.26
N GLU A 102 4.12 24.08 19.38
CA GLU A 102 3.10 23.52 20.29
C GLU A 102 1.77 23.12 19.60
N ASP A 103 1.43 23.77 18.48
CA ASP A 103 0.18 23.58 17.75
C ASP A 103 0.36 23.16 16.29
N LEU A 104 1.60 22.93 15.84
CA LEU A 104 1.92 22.52 14.47
C LEU A 104 2.95 21.38 14.43
N ALA A 105 2.57 20.28 13.77
CA ALA A 105 3.49 19.24 13.31
C ALA A 105 3.36 19.05 11.79
N ILE A 106 4.46 18.63 11.17
CA ILE A 106 4.53 18.19 9.79
C ILE A 106 4.29 16.68 9.78
N VAL A 107 3.43 16.21 8.89
CA VAL A 107 3.28 14.78 8.55
C VAL A 107 4.01 14.53 7.23
N GLN A 108 4.88 13.53 7.17
CA GLN A 108 5.65 13.18 5.97
C GLN A 108 5.47 11.70 5.63
N THR A 109 5.05 11.44 4.39
CA THR A 109 5.02 10.10 3.81
C THR A 109 5.61 10.07 2.40
N LEU A 110 5.84 8.86 1.89
CA LEU A 110 6.35 8.56 0.58
C LEU A 110 5.91 7.13 0.19
N ASP A 111 5.08 7.01 -0.85
CA ASP A 111 4.69 5.70 -1.39
C ASP A 111 4.68 5.75 -2.93
N PHE A 112 5.17 4.68 -3.57
CA PHE A 112 5.26 4.54 -5.03
C PHE A 112 5.33 3.07 -5.44
N PHE A 113 4.74 2.72 -6.59
CA PHE A 113 4.62 1.33 -7.04
C PHE A 113 4.50 1.20 -8.57
N PRO A 114 4.69 -0.02 -9.12
CA PRO A 114 4.38 -0.32 -10.52
C PRO A 114 2.86 -0.31 -10.81
N PRO A 115 2.46 -0.10 -12.08
CA PRO A 115 1.06 -0.01 -12.48
C PRO A 115 0.29 -1.33 -12.31
N MET A 116 -0.96 -1.19 -11.88
CA MET A 116 -1.96 -2.26 -11.74
C MET A 116 -3.07 -2.18 -12.79
N VAL A 117 -3.26 -1.01 -13.42
CA VAL A 117 -4.24 -0.77 -14.49
C VAL A 117 -3.55 -0.39 -15.80
N LYS A 118 -4.20 -0.71 -16.92
CA LYS A 118 -3.67 -0.50 -18.28
C LYS A 118 -3.64 0.98 -18.68
N ASP A 119 -4.58 1.80 -18.17
CA ASP A 119 -4.65 3.24 -18.47
C ASP A 119 -3.62 4.04 -17.64
N PRO A 120 -2.68 4.77 -18.27
CA PRO A 120 -1.63 5.50 -17.55
C PRO A 120 -2.17 6.65 -16.69
N TYR A 121 -3.23 7.33 -17.13
CA TYR A 121 -3.84 8.44 -16.40
C TYR A 121 -4.52 7.97 -15.11
N THR A 122 -5.29 6.87 -15.20
CA THR A 122 -5.93 6.22 -14.05
C THR A 122 -4.88 5.65 -13.09
N PHE A 123 -3.81 5.04 -13.59
CA PHE A 123 -2.68 4.65 -12.74
C PHE A 123 -2.08 5.85 -12.00
N GLY A 124 -1.87 6.98 -12.68
CA GLY A 124 -1.43 8.23 -12.07
C GLY A 124 -2.33 8.71 -10.93
N LYS A 125 -3.66 8.64 -11.12
CA LYS A 125 -4.64 8.93 -10.07
C LYS A 125 -4.53 7.98 -8.87
N ILE A 126 -4.49 6.67 -9.12
CA ILE A 126 -4.43 5.64 -8.06
C ILE A 126 -3.14 5.78 -7.23
N ALA A 127 -2.00 5.97 -7.88
CA ALA A 127 -0.71 6.17 -7.22
C ALA A 127 -0.69 7.41 -6.33
N ALA A 128 -1.26 8.53 -6.81
CA ALA A 128 -1.41 9.73 -6.01
C ALA A 128 -2.40 9.53 -4.86
N THR A 129 -3.58 8.96 -5.10
CA THR A 129 -4.58 8.69 -4.04
C THR A 129 -3.99 7.83 -2.92
N ASN A 130 -3.19 6.81 -3.25
CA ASN A 130 -2.49 5.99 -2.25
C ASN A 130 -1.48 6.82 -1.45
N ALA A 131 -0.54 7.52 -2.10
CA ALA A 131 0.50 8.29 -1.41
C ALA A 131 -0.02 9.50 -0.61
N LEU A 132 -1.25 9.96 -0.90
CA LEU A 132 -1.96 10.98 -0.13
C LEU A 132 -2.69 10.38 1.09
N SER A 133 -2.86 9.06 1.16
CA SER A 133 -3.74 8.37 2.11
C SER A 133 -3.22 8.43 3.55
N ASP A 134 -1.93 8.17 3.76
CA ASP A 134 -1.30 8.16 5.09
C ASP A 134 -1.44 9.51 5.81
N ILE A 135 -1.43 10.63 5.06
CA ILE A 135 -1.69 11.95 5.63
C ILE A 135 -3.08 12.02 6.27
N TYR A 136 -4.07 11.39 5.65
CA TYR A 136 -5.45 11.32 6.17
C TYR A 136 -5.59 10.32 7.33
N ALA A 137 -4.81 9.22 7.30
CA ALA A 137 -4.72 8.24 8.40
C ALA A 137 -4.16 8.87 9.69
N MET A 138 -3.16 9.75 9.59
CA MET A 138 -2.66 10.53 10.74
C MET A 138 -3.59 11.68 11.19
N GLY A 139 -4.75 11.85 10.54
CA GLY A 139 -5.68 12.97 10.76
C GLY A 139 -5.23 14.31 10.16
N GLY A 140 -4.14 14.34 9.39
CA GLY A 140 -3.50 15.53 8.83
C GLY A 140 -4.14 16.08 7.55
N GLU A 141 -3.66 17.23 7.10
CA GLU A 141 -4.06 17.89 5.86
C GLU A 141 -2.90 17.96 4.88
N VAL A 142 -3.09 17.43 3.67
CA VAL A 142 -2.14 17.56 2.55
C VAL A 142 -1.85 19.04 2.28
N LYS A 143 -0.58 19.40 2.04
CA LYS A 143 -0.16 20.74 1.60
C LYS A 143 0.69 20.69 0.32
N THR A 144 1.70 19.83 0.26
CA THR A 144 2.56 19.71 -0.92
C THR A 144 2.89 18.26 -1.26
N ALA A 145 3.18 18.01 -2.53
CA ALA A 145 3.66 16.72 -3.01
C ALA A 145 4.84 16.89 -3.99
N LEU A 146 5.67 15.86 -4.11
CA LEU A 146 6.78 15.76 -5.06
C LEU A 146 6.66 14.43 -5.82
N ASN A 147 6.74 14.46 -7.15
CA ASN A 147 6.72 13.25 -7.98
C ASN A 147 7.95 12.37 -7.73
N ILE A 148 7.73 11.05 -7.73
CA ILE A 148 8.78 10.04 -7.79
C ILE A 148 8.49 9.18 -9.01
N VAL A 149 9.40 9.20 -9.99
CA VAL A 149 9.21 8.56 -11.30
C VAL A 149 10.39 7.64 -11.60
N CYS A 150 10.09 6.37 -11.88
CA CYS A 150 10.96 5.47 -12.63
C CYS A 150 10.29 5.21 -13.98
N PHE A 151 10.97 5.44 -15.10
CA PHE A 151 10.35 5.29 -16.43
C PHE A 151 11.34 4.78 -17.48
N PRO A 152 10.95 3.82 -18.35
CA PRO A 152 11.82 3.35 -19.44
C PRO A 152 12.01 4.38 -20.54
N GLU A 153 13.27 4.66 -20.91
CA GLU A 153 13.62 5.56 -22.03
C GLU A 153 13.03 5.10 -23.38
N ALA A 154 12.76 3.81 -23.52
CA ALA A 154 12.14 3.22 -24.71
C ALA A 154 10.62 3.47 -24.81
N TYR A 155 9.96 3.94 -23.75
CA TYR A 155 8.52 4.16 -23.73
C TYR A 155 8.18 5.61 -24.14
N SER A 156 6.99 5.81 -24.70
CA SER A 156 6.54 7.14 -25.13
C SER A 156 6.36 8.09 -23.95
N LEU A 157 6.95 9.29 -24.03
CA LEU A 157 6.77 10.33 -23.01
C LEU A 157 5.31 10.80 -22.87
N ASN A 158 4.43 10.52 -23.83
CA ASN A 158 2.99 10.77 -23.69
C ASN A 158 2.38 9.90 -22.58
N ILE A 159 2.87 8.67 -22.39
CA ILE A 159 2.44 7.77 -21.30
C ILE A 159 2.84 8.39 -19.95
N LEU A 160 4.08 8.89 -19.83
CA LEU A 160 4.53 9.60 -18.64
C LEU A 160 3.73 10.89 -18.39
N GLY A 161 3.42 11.65 -19.45
CA GLY A 161 2.58 12.84 -19.37
C GLY A 161 1.21 12.56 -18.77
N GLU A 162 0.55 11.47 -19.19
CA GLU A 162 -0.75 11.07 -18.66
C GLU A 162 -0.70 10.60 -17.20
N ILE A 163 0.34 9.84 -16.81
CA ILE A 163 0.58 9.47 -15.41
C ILE A 163 0.72 10.71 -14.52
N LEU A 164 1.58 11.65 -14.93
CA LEU A 164 1.80 12.90 -14.18
C LEU A 164 0.55 13.78 -14.15
N ARG A 165 -0.25 13.80 -15.23
CA ARG A 165 -1.53 14.53 -15.28
C ARG A 165 -2.53 13.96 -14.27
N GLY A 166 -2.70 12.64 -14.24
CA GLY A 166 -3.59 11.96 -13.29
C GLY A 166 -3.20 12.20 -11.83
N GLY A 167 -1.90 12.10 -11.52
CA GLY A 167 -1.41 12.35 -10.17
C GLY A 167 -1.54 13.82 -9.74
N SER A 168 -1.23 14.76 -10.64
CA SER A 168 -1.35 16.20 -10.38
C SER A 168 -2.79 16.62 -10.10
N GLU A 169 -3.77 16.12 -10.87
CA GLU A 169 -5.18 16.38 -10.64
C GLU A 169 -5.64 15.88 -9.25
N LYS A 170 -5.15 14.74 -8.77
CA LYS A 170 -5.44 14.25 -7.41
C LYS A 170 -4.79 15.04 -6.29
N VAL A 171 -3.59 15.59 -6.50
CA VAL A 171 -2.97 16.51 -5.53
C VAL A 171 -3.77 17.82 -5.44
N ILE A 172 -4.32 18.31 -6.55
CA ILE A 172 -5.21 19.48 -6.57
C ILE A 172 -6.54 19.18 -5.87
N GLU A 173 -7.16 18.01 -6.13
CA GLU A 173 -8.39 17.55 -5.47
C GLU A 173 -8.22 17.42 -3.94
N ALA A 174 -7.05 17.00 -3.48
CA ALA A 174 -6.69 16.97 -2.06
C ALA A 174 -6.61 18.36 -1.40
N GLY A 175 -6.49 19.44 -2.20
CA GLY A 175 -6.18 20.80 -1.74
C GLY A 175 -4.69 21.06 -1.55
N GLY A 176 -3.82 20.20 -2.10
CA GLY A 176 -2.36 20.34 -2.09
C GLY A 176 -1.81 21.01 -3.35
N THR A 177 -0.49 21.21 -3.37
CA THR A 177 0.26 21.71 -4.54
C THR A 177 1.38 20.75 -4.91
N LEU A 178 1.43 20.35 -6.18
CA LEU A 178 2.53 19.55 -6.73
C LEU A 178 3.75 20.47 -6.96
N ALA A 179 4.80 20.30 -6.16
CA ALA A 179 5.92 21.23 -6.04
C ALA A 179 7.17 20.84 -6.86
N GLY A 180 7.05 19.83 -7.73
CA GLY A 180 8.15 19.30 -8.54
C GLY A 180 8.28 17.78 -8.39
N GLY A 181 9.51 17.29 -8.33
CA GLY A 181 9.81 15.87 -8.13
C GLY A 181 11.15 15.44 -8.73
N HIS A 182 11.36 14.14 -8.82
CA HIS A 182 12.54 13.53 -9.42
C HIS A 182 12.16 12.34 -10.32
N SER A 183 12.91 12.15 -11.40
CA SER A 183 12.70 11.08 -12.38
C SER A 183 14.01 10.41 -12.75
N ILE A 184 14.01 9.07 -12.79
CA ILE A 184 15.14 8.25 -13.22
C ILE A 184 14.74 7.31 -14.37
N ALA A 185 15.71 6.98 -15.22
CA ALA A 185 15.59 5.91 -16.20
C ALA A 185 15.63 4.54 -15.49
N ASP A 186 14.72 3.64 -15.85
CA ASP A 186 14.54 2.32 -15.21
C ASP A 186 13.98 1.31 -16.25
N SER A 187 14.12 0.01 -16.02
CA SER A 187 13.51 -1.02 -16.86
C SER A 187 11.99 -1.12 -16.72
N ASP A 188 11.44 -0.65 -15.59
CA ASP A 188 10.02 -0.78 -15.26
C ASP A 188 9.44 0.54 -14.76
N VAL A 189 8.22 0.85 -15.23
CA VAL A 189 7.44 2.02 -14.80
C VAL A 189 7.11 1.90 -13.31
N LYS A 190 7.44 2.94 -12.53
CA LYS A 190 7.02 3.10 -11.13
C LYS A 190 6.67 4.56 -10.91
N TYR A 191 5.56 4.82 -10.23
CA TYR A 191 5.10 6.17 -9.94
C TYR A 191 4.50 6.27 -8.55
N GLY A 192 4.62 7.45 -7.95
CA GLY A 192 4.04 7.82 -6.67
C GLY A 192 4.52 9.19 -6.24
N LEU A 193 4.29 9.52 -4.97
CA LEU A 193 4.55 10.84 -4.42
C LEU A 193 5.29 10.73 -3.09
N SER A 194 6.18 11.68 -2.81
CA SER A 194 6.43 12.10 -1.43
C SER A 194 5.45 13.21 -1.09
N VAL A 195 4.75 13.10 0.04
CA VAL A 195 3.69 14.02 0.45
C VAL A 195 4.03 14.63 1.80
N THR A 196 3.81 15.94 1.90
CA THR A 196 3.91 16.71 3.13
C THR A 196 2.54 17.25 3.51
N GLY A 197 2.08 16.87 4.69
CA GLY A 197 0.88 17.38 5.32
C GLY A 197 1.17 18.12 6.64
N LEU A 198 0.13 18.72 7.21
CA LEU A 198 0.19 19.38 8.52
C LEU A 198 -0.89 18.82 9.44
N VAL A 199 -0.57 18.68 10.73
CA VAL A 199 -1.48 18.23 11.78
C VAL A 199 -1.24 19.03 13.06
N ASN A 200 -2.24 19.15 13.93
CA ASN A 200 -2.00 19.66 15.28
C ASN A 200 -1.42 18.51 16.14
N PRO A 201 -0.31 18.70 16.88
CA PRO A 201 0.31 17.65 17.69
C PRO A 201 -0.63 16.94 18.68
N LYS A 202 -1.68 17.63 19.14
CA LYS A 202 -2.67 17.15 20.11
C LYS A 202 -3.85 16.42 19.44
N LYS A 203 -3.83 16.25 18.11
CA LYS A 203 -4.87 15.63 17.28
C LYS A 203 -4.34 14.62 16.26
N ILE A 204 -3.11 14.14 16.46
CA ILE A 204 -2.54 13.05 15.66
C ILE A 204 -3.33 11.78 15.97
N TRP A 205 -3.79 11.07 14.94
CA TRP A 205 -4.18 9.67 15.08
C TRP A 205 -2.96 8.80 14.85
N LYS A 206 -2.89 7.69 15.59
CA LYS A 206 -1.88 6.65 15.42
C LYS A 206 -2.60 5.38 15.00
N ASN A 207 -1.91 4.47 14.32
CA ASN A 207 -2.47 3.17 14.01
C ASN A 207 -2.70 2.30 15.25
N VAL A 208 -1.93 2.50 16.33
CA VAL A 208 -2.13 1.85 17.64
C VAL A 208 -2.96 2.70 18.62
N GLY A 209 -3.58 2.04 19.60
CA GLY A 209 -4.28 2.72 20.72
C GLY A 209 -5.76 2.38 20.86
N ALA A 210 -6.27 1.47 20.03
CA ALA A 210 -7.61 0.91 20.13
C ALA A 210 -7.89 0.32 21.53
N LYS A 211 -9.10 0.53 22.05
CA LYS A 211 -9.49 0.19 23.43
C LYS A 211 -10.63 -0.84 23.44
N PRO A 212 -10.71 -1.74 24.44
CA PRO A 212 -11.86 -2.63 24.60
C PRO A 212 -13.19 -1.85 24.64
N GLY A 213 -14.16 -2.27 23.82
CA GLY A 213 -15.43 -1.59 23.61
C GLY A 213 -15.47 -0.60 22.43
N ASP A 214 -14.35 -0.35 21.76
CA ASP A 214 -14.34 0.37 20.49
C ASP A 214 -15.02 -0.44 19.37
N ALA A 215 -15.74 0.24 18.50
CA ALA A 215 -16.19 -0.29 17.23
C ALA A 215 -15.13 -0.01 16.15
N LEU A 216 -14.99 -0.95 15.22
CA LEU A 216 -14.11 -0.83 14.06
C LEU A 216 -14.92 -0.36 12.86
N VAL A 217 -14.64 0.83 12.32
CA VAL A 217 -15.31 1.39 11.13
C VAL A 217 -14.37 1.32 9.93
N LEU A 218 -14.77 0.58 8.89
CA LEU A 218 -14.07 0.54 7.61
C LEU A 218 -14.80 1.43 6.60
N THR A 219 -14.07 2.24 5.84
CA THR A 219 -14.67 3.25 4.94
C THR A 219 -14.79 2.85 3.47
N LYS A 220 -14.04 1.86 2.99
CA LYS A 220 -14.14 1.35 1.60
C LYS A 220 -14.26 -0.17 1.57
N GLY A 221 -14.87 -0.69 0.51
CA GLY A 221 -14.92 -2.13 0.26
C GLY A 221 -13.56 -2.75 0.00
N LEU A 222 -13.41 -4.02 0.39
CA LEU A 222 -12.23 -4.85 0.14
C LEU A 222 -12.30 -5.58 -1.21
N GLY A 223 -11.15 -6.08 -1.69
CA GLY A 223 -11.04 -6.92 -2.90
C GLY A 223 -10.40 -6.25 -4.11
N THR A 224 -9.82 -5.06 -3.98
CA THR A 224 -9.16 -4.37 -5.11
C THR A 224 -8.01 -5.16 -5.72
N GLY A 225 -7.24 -5.90 -4.91
CA GLY A 225 -6.12 -6.74 -5.35
C GLY A 225 -6.60 -7.97 -6.12
N ILE A 226 -7.65 -8.65 -5.62
CA ILE A 226 -8.31 -9.79 -6.28
C ILE A 226 -8.92 -9.37 -7.63
N ILE A 227 -9.67 -8.26 -7.68
CA ILE A 227 -10.23 -7.74 -8.93
C ILE A 227 -9.11 -7.43 -9.95
N CYS A 228 -8.02 -6.78 -9.51
CA CYS A 228 -6.84 -6.54 -10.36
C CYS A 228 -6.05 -7.82 -10.72
N ALA A 229 -6.30 -8.96 -10.06
CA ALA A 229 -5.76 -10.27 -10.44
C ALA A 229 -6.64 -10.91 -11.52
N ALA A 230 -7.96 -10.86 -11.37
CA ALA A 230 -8.93 -11.33 -12.36
C ALA A 230 -8.84 -10.57 -13.71
N ASP A 231 -8.69 -9.24 -13.72
CA ASP A 231 -8.50 -8.47 -14.98
C ASP A 231 -7.23 -8.89 -15.73
N ARG A 232 -6.18 -9.27 -14.98
CA ARG A 232 -4.89 -9.66 -15.56
C ARG A 232 -4.95 -10.99 -16.32
N VAL A 233 -5.92 -11.83 -16.01
CA VAL A 233 -6.22 -13.09 -16.74
C VAL A 233 -7.43 -12.96 -17.67
N GLY A 234 -8.15 -11.84 -17.64
CA GLY A 234 -9.30 -11.56 -18.51
C GLY A 234 -10.67 -12.02 -17.97
N GLU A 235 -10.76 -12.35 -16.68
CA GLU A 235 -11.97 -12.88 -16.04
C GLU A 235 -12.76 -11.80 -15.25
N ALA A 236 -12.20 -10.60 -15.06
CA ALA A 236 -12.92 -9.52 -14.40
C ALA A 236 -13.99 -8.89 -15.30
N SER A 237 -15.18 -8.63 -14.72
CA SER A 237 -16.23 -7.82 -15.34
C SER A 237 -15.80 -6.35 -15.43
N GLU A 238 -16.30 -5.63 -16.45
CA GLU A 238 -16.06 -4.18 -16.59
C GLU A 238 -16.60 -3.45 -15.36
N GLU A 239 -17.78 -3.85 -14.85
CA GLU A 239 -18.39 -3.31 -13.65
C GLU A 239 -17.56 -3.53 -12.37
N SER A 240 -16.92 -4.70 -12.21
CA SER A 240 -16.00 -4.95 -11.08
C SER A 240 -14.74 -4.09 -11.18
N MET A 241 -14.17 -3.92 -12.38
CA MET A 241 -13.01 -3.06 -12.59
C MET A 241 -13.33 -1.57 -12.38
N ASP A 242 -14.48 -1.10 -12.84
CA ASP A 242 -14.96 0.27 -12.61
C ASP A 242 -15.18 0.53 -11.11
N ALA A 243 -15.80 -0.41 -10.39
CA ALA A 243 -15.96 -0.31 -8.94
C ALA A 243 -14.62 -0.28 -8.19
N ALA A 244 -13.65 -1.09 -8.62
CA ALA A 244 -12.29 -1.06 -8.06
C ALA A 244 -11.57 0.26 -8.37
N ILE A 245 -11.63 0.76 -9.61
CA ILE A 245 -11.02 2.04 -10.03
C ILE A 245 -11.66 3.22 -9.26
N LEU A 246 -12.98 3.24 -9.10
CA LEU A 246 -13.67 4.26 -8.31
C LEU A 246 -13.20 4.24 -6.85
N SER A 247 -13.12 3.05 -6.23
CA SER A 247 -12.61 2.88 -4.86
C SER A 247 -11.15 3.36 -4.73
N MET A 248 -10.27 2.90 -5.63
CA MET A 248 -8.84 3.22 -5.63
C MET A 248 -8.53 4.69 -5.99
N THR A 249 -9.44 5.39 -6.66
CA THR A 249 -9.26 6.82 -6.97
C THR A 249 -9.94 7.74 -5.97
N THR A 250 -10.88 7.27 -5.14
CA THR A 250 -11.53 8.08 -4.10
C THR A 250 -10.54 8.45 -2.99
N LEU A 251 -10.35 9.76 -2.73
CA LEU A 251 -9.47 10.24 -1.65
C LEU A 251 -10.10 9.98 -0.26
N ASN A 252 -9.29 9.52 0.70
CA ASN A 252 -9.66 9.39 2.11
C ASN A 252 -9.87 10.75 2.85
N ARG A 253 -9.86 11.87 2.10
CA ARG A 253 -10.02 13.24 2.59
C ARG A 253 -11.31 13.46 3.36
N GLU A 254 -12.46 13.15 2.75
CA GLU A 254 -13.76 13.37 3.39
C GLU A 254 -13.96 12.43 4.59
N ALA A 255 -13.38 11.22 4.56
CA ALA A 255 -13.41 10.31 5.69
C ALA A 255 -12.67 10.89 6.91
N SER A 256 -11.45 11.41 6.69
CA SER A 256 -10.69 12.10 7.74
C SER A 256 -11.41 13.37 8.22
N LEU A 257 -11.97 14.18 7.31
CA LEU A 257 -12.72 15.40 7.70
C LEU A 257 -13.99 15.11 8.52
N CYS A 258 -14.71 14.02 8.24
CA CYS A 258 -15.84 13.57 9.05
C CYS A 258 -15.39 12.94 10.39
N ALA A 259 -14.25 12.24 10.43
CA ALA A 259 -13.74 11.64 11.66
C ALA A 259 -13.18 12.65 12.69
N ARG A 260 -12.66 13.81 12.24
CA ARG A 260 -12.08 14.88 13.10
C ARG A 260 -12.99 15.50 14.17
N GLN A 261 -14.30 15.25 14.11
CA GLN A 261 -15.26 15.71 15.13
C GLN A 261 -15.49 14.68 16.26
N TYR A 262 -14.88 13.49 16.16
CA TYR A 262 -14.98 12.40 17.15
C TYR A 262 -13.63 12.15 17.85
N GLU A 263 -13.69 11.51 19.01
CA GLU A 263 -12.50 10.97 19.67
C GLU A 263 -12.14 9.62 19.02
N ILE A 264 -11.14 9.66 18.14
CA ILE A 264 -10.56 8.49 17.49
C ILE A 264 -9.46 7.94 18.40
N HIS A 265 -9.53 6.66 18.75
CA HIS A 265 -8.53 6.00 19.58
C HIS A 265 -7.38 5.43 18.75
N ALA A 266 -7.68 4.91 17.55
CA ALA A 266 -6.70 4.53 16.54
C ALA A 266 -7.25 4.74 15.12
N CYS A 267 -6.37 5.02 14.16
CA CYS A 267 -6.69 5.05 12.74
C CYS A 267 -5.50 4.60 11.90
N THR A 268 -5.78 3.80 10.87
CA THR A 268 -4.83 3.47 9.80
C THR A 268 -5.57 3.39 8.46
N ASP A 269 -4.86 3.23 7.34
CA ASP A 269 -5.47 2.97 6.05
C ASP A 269 -5.21 1.54 5.55
N VAL A 270 -6.26 0.85 5.14
CA VAL A 270 -6.15 -0.55 4.73
C VAL A 270 -5.49 -0.60 3.36
N THR A 271 -4.20 -0.92 3.33
CA THR A 271 -3.38 -1.00 2.12
C THR A 271 -2.74 -2.38 1.91
N GLY A 272 -1.42 -2.45 1.71
CA GLY A 272 -0.71 -3.62 1.16
C GLY A 272 -0.71 -4.87 2.03
N PHE A 273 -0.85 -4.73 3.35
CA PHE A 273 -0.92 -5.86 4.28
C PHE A 273 -2.34 -6.45 4.41
N GLY A 274 -3.30 -5.92 3.64
CA GLY A 274 -4.70 -6.32 3.69
C GLY A 274 -5.38 -5.92 5.00
N PHE A 275 -6.65 -6.25 5.13
CA PHE A 275 -7.46 -5.88 6.30
C PHE A 275 -6.89 -6.50 7.59
N LEU A 276 -6.56 -7.79 7.58
CA LEU A 276 -6.06 -8.49 8.77
C LEU A 276 -4.63 -8.10 9.17
N GLY A 277 -3.80 -7.67 8.22
CA GLY A 277 -2.44 -7.17 8.51
C GLY A 277 -2.49 -5.84 9.27
N HIS A 278 -3.24 -4.88 8.72
CA HIS A 278 -3.44 -3.56 9.33
C HIS A 278 -4.19 -3.62 10.66
N LEU A 279 -5.16 -4.54 10.79
CA LEU A 279 -5.85 -4.79 12.05
C LEU A 279 -4.92 -5.39 13.13
N HIS A 280 -4.00 -6.29 12.77
CA HIS A 280 -2.98 -6.80 13.68
C HIS A 280 -2.07 -5.67 14.21
N GLU A 281 -1.60 -4.79 13.31
CA GLU A 281 -0.80 -3.62 13.70
C GLU A 281 -1.59 -2.69 14.64
N MET A 282 -2.89 -2.47 14.38
CA MET A 282 -3.76 -1.67 15.25
C MET A 282 -4.00 -2.26 16.65
N MET A 283 -4.10 -3.59 16.78
CA MET A 283 -4.19 -4.25 18.10
C MET A 283 -2.89 -4.13 18.90
N GLY A 284 -1.75 -4.02 18.22
CA GLY A 284 -0.43 -3.78 18.82
C GLY A 284 0.03 -4.84 19.83
N GLY A 285 -0.64 -6.00 19.87
CA GLY A 285 -0.50 -6.99 20.92
C GLY A 285 -1.05 -6.57 22.29
N GLU A 286 -1.77 -5.45 22.43
CA GLU A 286 -2.35 -4.97 23.70
C GLU A 286 -3.86 -5.22 23.80
N THR A 287 -4.55 -5.37 22.67
CA THR A 287 -5.98 -5.73 22.60
C THR A 287 -6.20 -6.92 21.67
N ALA A 288 -7.45 -7.39 21.58
CA ALA A 288 -7.90 -8.41 20.64
C ALA A 288 -9.23 -7.97 20.02
N CYS A 289 -9.67 -8.51 18.89
CA CYS A 289 -10.90 -8.06 18.23
C CYS A 289 -11.80 -9.21 17.73
N ARG A 290 -13.08 -8.87 17.52
CA ARG A 290 -14.06 -9.68 16.78
C ARG A 290 -14.45 -8.95 15.51
N ILE A 291 -14.42 -9.65 14.38
CA ILE A 291 -14.80 -9.15 13.06
C ILE A 291 -16.04 -9.88 12.58
N PHE A 292 -17.01 -9.13 12.08
CA PHE A 292 -18.30 -9.63 11.61
C PHE A 292 -18.27 -9.71 10.09
N TRP A 293 -18.04 -10.91 9.55
CA TRP A 293 -17.83 -11.09 8.10
C TRP A 293 -19.00 -10.55 7.27
N LYS A 294 -20.23 -10.66 7.75
CA LYS A 294 -21.42 -10.20 7.01
C LYS A 294 -21.57 -8.68 6.95
N ASP A 295 -20.78 -7.93 7.72
CA ASP A 295 -20.74 -6.46 7.70
C ASP A 295 -19.51 -5.92 6.96
N ILE A 296 -18.58 -6.79 6.54
CA ILE A 296 -17.42 -6.41 5.72
C ILE A 296 -17.92 -6.01 4.32
N PRO A 297 -17.69 -4.75 3.87
CA PRO A 297 -17.99 -4.35 2.51
C PRO A 297 -17.01 -5.01 1.55
N VAL A 298 -17.52 -5.67 0.51
CA VAL A 298 -16.73 -6.29 -0.56
C VAL A 298 -17.08 -5.62 -1.90
N LEU A 299 -16.07 -5.36 -2.73
CA LEU A 299 -16.24 -4.74 -4.04
C LEU A 299 -16.62 -5.77 -5.10
N GLY A 300 -17.64 -5.46 -5.90
CA GLY A 300 -18.03 -6.22 -7.10
C GLY A 300 -18.06 -7.73 -6.87
N ASP A 301 -17.47 -8.46 -7.79
CA ASP A 301 -17.39 -9.92 -7.79
C ASP A 301 -16.14 -10.47 -7.06
N ALA A 302 -15.43 -9.65 -6.25
CA ALA A 302 -14.16 -10.04 -5.64
C ALA A 302 -14.24 -11.32 -4.79
N LEU A 303 -15.36 -11.56 -4.10
CA LEU A 303 -15.57 -12.81 -3.37
C LEU A 303 -15.68 -14.02 -4.32
N ALA A 304 -16.37 -13.88 -5.45
CA ALA A 304 -16.50 -14.95 -6.44
C ALA A 304 -15.15 -15.28 -7.08
N TYR A 305 -14.38 -14.26 -7.47
CA TYR A 305 -13.02 -14.43 -7.99
C TYR A 305 -12.09 -15.11 -6.97
N ALA A 306 -12.24 -14.83 -5.68
CA ALA A 306 -11.47 -15.50 -4.63
C ALA A 306 -11.84 -16.99 -4.47
N GLU A 307 -13.12 -17.35 -4.56
CA GLU A 307 -13.58 -18.76 -4.58
C GLU A 307 -13.10 -19.51 -5.84
N GLU A 308 -12.88 -18.79 -6.96
CA GLU A 308 -12.25 -19.33 -8.17
C GLU A 308 -10.71 -19.32 -8.14
N PHE A 309 -10.11 -19.04 -6.97
CA PHE A 309 -8.66 -18.98 -6.73
C PHE A 309 -7.91 -17.90 -7.53
N LEU A 310 -8.60 -16.85 -8.01
CA LEU A 310 -8.00 -15.67 -8.64
C LEU A 310 -7.41 -14.71 -7.60
N ILE A 311 -6.52 -15.23 -6.76
CA ILE A 311 -5.95 -14.55 -5.59
C ILE A 311 -4.59 -13.91 -5.87
N THR A 312 -4.17 -12.99 -5.00
CA THR A 312 -2.88 -12.29 -5.15
C THR A 312 -1.75 -12.99 -4.40
N GLY A 313 -0.55 -13.01 -5.00
CA GLY A 313 0.68 -13.43 -4.31
C GLY A 313 1.09 -12.50 -3.15
N GLY A 314 0.44 -11.33 -3.00
CA GLY A 314 0.53 -10.50 -1.80
C GLY A 314 -0.38 -11.02 -0.68
N GLY A 315 -1.61 -11.42 -0.99
CA GLY A 315 -2.54 -12.03 -0.03
C GLY A 315 -1.96 -13.24 0.66
N GLN A 316 -1.30 -14.13 -0.09
CA GLN A 316 -0.61 -15.27 0.51
C GLN A 316 0.57 -14.87 1.44
N LYS A 317 1.28 -13.77 1.17
CA LYS A 317 2.31 -13.25 2.09
C LYS A 317 1.67 -12.72 3.37
N ASN A 318 0.53 -12.03 3.26
CA ASN A 318 -0.22 -11.50 4.39
C ASN A 318 -0.78 -12.64 5.25
N ARG A 319 -1.40 -13.65 4.64
CA ARG A 319 -1.83 -14.91 5.29
C ARG A 319 -0.67 -15.57 6.05
N ASN A 320 0.51 -15.68 5.44
CA ASN A 320 1.71 -16.24 6.10
C ASN A 320 2.29 -15.37 7.23
N TYR A 321 1.94 -14.07 7.30
CA TYR A 321 2.47 -13.13 8.29
C TYR A 321 1.59 -13.05 9.55
N VAL A 322 0.27 -12.98 9.37
CA VAL A 322 -0.71 -12.84 10.47
C VAL A 322 -1.54 -14.10 10.76
N GLY A 323 -1.56 -15.10 9.88
CA GLY A 323 -2.49 -16.25 9.96
C GLY A 323 -2.54 -16.96 11.32
N ASP A 324 -1.39 -17.17 11.99
CA ASP A 324 -1.33 -17.82 13.31
C ASP A 324 -2.05 -17.04 14.43
N ARG A 325 -2.38 -15.76 14.22
CA ARG A 325 -3.11 -14.88 15.17
C ARG A 325 -4.60 -14.76 14.86
N VAL A 326 -5.03 -15.31 13.72
CA VAL A 326 -6.42 -15.20 13.23
C VAL A 326 -7.12 -16.54 13.35
N ARG A 327 -8.33 -16.54 13.90
CA ARG A 327 -9.26 -17.68 13.84
C ARG A 327 -10.50 -17.30 13.06
N PHE A 328 -10.77 -18.09 12.03
CA PHE A 328 -11.99 -18.03 11.24
C PHE A 328 -13.04 -18.99 11.82
N ASP A 329 -14.28 -18.52 11.98
CA ASP A 329 -15.41 -19.32 12.46
C ASP A 329 -16.54 -19.31 11.42
N GLY A 330 -16.54 -20.35 10.59
CA GLY A 330 -17.62 -20.64 9.63
C GLY A 330 -17.71 -19.76 8.39
N ILE A 331 -16.67 -18.98 8.05
CA ILE A 331 -16.61 -18.24 6.77
C ILE A 331 -16.00 -19.12 5.65
N PRO A 332 -16.35 -18.90 4.37
CA PRO A 332 -15.80 -19.69 3.26
C PRO A 332 -14.38 -19.24 2.87
N PHE A 333 -13.70 -20.02 2.04
CA PHE A 333 -12.29 -19.79 1.69
C PHE A 333 -12.05 -18.44 1.01
N GLY A 334 -12.88 -18.06 0.03
CA GLY A 334 -12.76 -16.77 -0.65
C GLY A 334 -12.96 -15.58 0.29
N ALA A 335 -13.76 -15.74 1.35
CA ALA A 335 -13.92 -14.72 2.38
C ALA A 335 -12.64 -14.50 3.20
N GLU A 336 -11.93 -15.58 3.56
CA GLU A 336 -10.61 -15.44 4.18
C GLU A 336 -9.63 -14.71 3.26
N GLU A 337 -9.58 -15.08 1.97
CA GLU A 337 -8.69 -14.46 0.99
C GLU A 337 -8.97 -12.96 0.77
N VAL A 338 -10.24 -12.54 0.72
CA VAL A 338 -10.63 -11.12 0.68
C VAL A 338 -10.09 -10.34 1.90
N LEU A 339 -10.02 -10.95 3.08
CA LEU A 339 -9.50 -10.33 4.30
C LEU A 339 -7.96 -10.24 4.34
N PHE A 340 -7.27 -11.11 3.60
CA PHE A 340 -5.81 -11.04 3.41
C PHE A 340 -5.38 -10.22 2.18
N ASP A 341 -6.28 -9.97 1.23
CA ASP A 341 -5.98 -9.31 -0.04
C ASP A 341 -5.37 -7.90 0.15
N PRO A 342 -4.21 -7.60 -0.46
CA PRO A 342 -3.61 -6.27 -0.49
C PRO A 342 -4.56 -5.28 -1.17
N GLN A 343 -4.96 -4.26 -0.42
CA GLN A 343 -5.74 -3.18 -0.98
C GLN A 343 -4.78 -2.12 -1.53
N THR A 344 -4.99 -1.66 -2.76
CA THR A 344 -4.28 -0.47 -3.27
C THR A 344 -5.19 0.73 -3.03
N ALA A 345 -4.67 1.82 -2.45
CA ALA A 345 -5.46 3.02 -2.15
C ALA A 345 -6.79 2.72 -1.42
N GLY A 346 -6.78 1.84 -0.42
CA GLY A 346 -7.98 1.40 0.30
C GLY A 346 -8.60 2.48 1.20
N GLY A 347 -9.48 2.04 2.11
CA GLY A 347 -10.18 2.92 3.03
C GLY A 347 -9.47 3.09 4.37
N LEU A 348 -9.75 4.18 5.07
CA LEU A 348 -9.44 4.30 6.49
C LEU A 348 -10.20 3.24 7.30
N LEU A 349 -9.51 2.69 8.30
CA LEU A 349 -10.04 1.88 9.40
C LEU A 349 -9.90 2.69 10.69
N PHE A 350 -11.02 2.92 11.39
CA PHE A 350 -11.05 3.66 12.67
C PHE A 350 -11.42 2.74 13.83
N ALA A 351 -10.75 2.91 14.97
CA ALA A 351 -11.23 2.43 16.27
C ALA A 351 -11.71 3.64 17.10
N LEU A 352 -12.98 3.60 17.53
CA LEU A 352 -13.61 4.63 18.35
C LEU A 352 -14.80 4.05 19.14
N PRO A 353 -15.29 4.71 20.21
CA PRO A 353 -16.41 4.18 20.98
C PRO A 353 -17.67 3.94 20.13
N ARG A 354 -18.41 2.88 20.44
CA ARG A 354 -19.54 2.38 19.63
C ARG A 354 -20.56 3.44 19.23
N GLU A 355 -21.05 4.26 20.16
CA GLU A 355 -22.09 5.26 19.88
C GLU A 355 -21.60 6.40 18.94
N PRO A 356 -20.40 6.98 19.13
CA PRO A 356 -19.73 7.78 18.10
C PRO A 356 -19.57 7.10 16.74
N ALA A 357 -19.22 5.81 16.68
CA ALA A 357 -19.03 5.07 15.43
C ALA A 357 -20.29 5.02 14.56
N GLU A 358 -21.46 4.83 15.17
CA GLU A 358 -22.75 4.76 14.48
C GLU A 358 -23.14 6.13 13.86
N ARG A 359 -22.73 7.24 14.49
CA ARG A 359 -22.84 8.59 13.90
C ARG A 359 -21.82 8.83 12.79
N LEU A 360 -20.58 8.36 12.96
CA LEU A 360 -19.54 8.48 11.95
C LEU A 360 -19.97 7.79 10.64
N VAL A 361 -20.51 6.57 10.69
CA VAL A 361 -21.07 5.90 9.50
C VAL A 361 -22.20 6.71 8.87
N GLY A 362 -23.10 7.29 9.67
CA GLY A 362 -24.15 8.19 9.19
C GLY A 362 -23.63 9.43 8.45
N ASP A 363 -22.56 10.05 8.96
CA ASP A 363 -21.91 11.21 8.35
C ASP A 363 -21.04 10.85 7.12
N LEU A 364 -20.55 9.61 7.03
CA LEU A 364 -19.79 9.09 5.89
C LEU A 364 -20.67 8.72 4.70
N THR A 365 -21.94 8.35 4.92
CA THR A 365 -22.84 7.71 3.94
C THR A 365 -22.91 8.43 2.57
N CYS A 366 -22.81 9.76 2.53
CA CYS A 366 -22.85 10.54 1.28
C CYS A 366 -21.61 10.33 0.39
N ALA A 367 -20.42 10.19 0.99
CA ALA A 367 -19.13 10.12 0.29
C ALA A 367 -18.52 8.70 0.27
N PHE A 368 -18.90 7.87 1.24
CA PHE A 368 -18.47 6.48 1.42
C PHE A 368 -19.71 5.63 1.71
N PRO A 369 -20.52 5.29 0.68
CA PRO A 369 -21.77 4.54 0.87
C PRO A 369 -21.55 3.09 1.31
N LEU A 370 -20.32 2.59 1.22
CA LEU A 370 -19.89 1.27 1.73
C LEU A 370 -19.30 1.33 3.15
N ALA A 371 -19.27 2.49 3.80
CA ALA A 371 -18.73 2.59 5.15
C ALA A 371 -19.60 1.82 6.15
N SER A 372 -18.99 0.95 6.97
CA SER A 372 -19.70 0.12 7.95
C SER A 372 -18.89 -0.09 9.22
N ILE A 373 -19.58 -0.37 10.32
CA ILE A 373 -18.97 -1.01 11.49
C ILE A 373 -18.75 -2.49 11.17
N VAL A 374 -17.49 -2.91 11.08
CA VAL A 374 -17.06 -4.26 10.68
C VAL A 374 -16.66 -5.16 11.85
N GLY A 375 -16.58 -4.61 13.06
CA GLY A 375 -16.07 -5.34 14.22
C GLY A 375 -16.09 -4.55 15.52
N GLU A 376 -15.61 -5.21 16.57
CA GLU A 376 -15.42 -4.65 17.91
C GLU A 376 -14.06 -5.04 18.49
N VAL A 377 -13.49 -4.13 19.27
CA VAL A 377 -12.26 -4.33 20.04
C VAL A 377 -12.64 -4.85 21.41
N THR A 378 -11.85 -5.79 21.93
CA THR A 378 -12.09 -6.56 23.14
C THR A 378 -10.82 -6.67 23.97
N GLU A 379 -10.96 -7.09 25.22
CA GLU A 379 -9.83 -7.41 26.09
C GLU A 379 -8.88 -8.42 25.44
N LYS A 380 -7.57 -8.25 25.69
CA LYS A 380 -6.50 -9.11 25.17
C LYS A 380 -6.78 -10.58 25.46
N LYS A 381 -6.80 -11.41 24.41
CA LYS A 381 -7.05 -12.85 24.47
C LYS A 381 -6.38 -13.54 23.28
N GLU A 382 -6.24 -14.85 23.37
CA GLU A 382 -5.84 -15.69 22.25
C GLU A 382 -7.06 -16.42 21.66
N PRO A 383 -7.25 -16.44 20.33
CA PRO A 383 -6.48 -15.71 19.32
C PRO A 383 -6.80 -14.20 19.33
N GLU A 384 -5.80 -13.39 18.96
CA GLU A 384 -5.88 -11.93 18.89
C GLU A 384 -7.02 -11.46 17.97
N ILE A 385 -7.21 -12.10 16.81
CA ILE A 385 -8.29 -11.78 15.86
C ILE A 385 -9.21 -12.98 15.72
N THR A 386 -10.51 -12.79 15.98
CA THR A 386 -11.55 -13.79 15.64
C THR A 386 -12.50 -13.22 14.59
N VAL A 387 -12.65 -13.91 13.46
CA VAL A 387 -13.60 -13.55 12.39
C VAL A 387 -14.78 -14.51 12.42
N LEU A 388 -16.00 -13.96 12.47
CA LEU A 388 -17.24 -14.71 12.69
C LEU A 388 -18.18 -14.58 11.49
N CYS A 389 -18.84 -15.69 11.11
CA CYS A 389 -19.83 -15.75 10.03
C CYS A 389 -21.22 -15.20 10.45
N GLU A 390 -21.24 -14.06 11.12
CA GLU A 390 -22.44 -13.36 11.60
C GLU A 390 -22.41 -11.86 11.28
N HIS A 391 -23.54 -11.20 11.49
CA HIS A 391 -23.58 -9.74 11.63
C HIS A 391 -23.26 -9.38 13.08
N GLY A 392 -22.66 -8.21 13.30
CA GLY A 392 -22.52 -7.62 14.62
C GLY A 392 -23.85 -7.16 15.21
N PRO A 393 -23.81 -6.51 16.38
CA PRO A 393 -25.01 -5.90 16.97
C PRO A 393 -25.64 -4.91 15.97
N GLU A 394 -26.96 -4.98 15.79
CA GLU A 394 -27.69 -4.04 14.95
C GLU A 394 -27.39 -2.59 15.36
N TYR A 395 -27.23 -1.72 14.37
CA TYR A 395 -27.18 -0.27 14.55
C TYR A 395 -27.98 0.41 13.46
N HIS A 396 -28.42 1.64 13.75
CA HIS A 396 -29.10 2.49 12.80
C HIS A 396 -28.22 3.72 12.57
N PRO A 397 -27.61 3.90 11.38
CA PRO A 397 -26.78 5.06 11.09
C PRO A 397 -27.55 6.36 11.36
N VAL A 398 -27.14 7.09 12.40
CA VAL A 398 -27.78 8.36 12.77
C VAL A 398 -27.11 9.47 11.95
N THR A 399 -27.81 9.99 10.95
CA THR A 399 -27.29 11.05 10.09
C THR A 399 -27.17 12.37 10.86
N GLY A 400 -25.92 12.80 11.12
CA GLY A 400 -25.63 14.10 11.72
C GLY A 400 -25.61 15.23 10.69
N ARG A 401 -25.09 14.95 9.49
CA ARG A 401 -25.08 15.87 8.35
C ARG A 401 -26.16 15.55 7.32
N LYS A 402 -26.78 16.60 6.77
CA LYS A 402 -27.46 16.53 5.48
C LYS A 402 -26.39 16.55 4.38
N CYS A 403 -26.41 15.62 3.43
CA CYS A 403 -25.56 15.71 2.24
C CYS A 403 -25.76 17.08 1.58
N SER A 404 -24.68 17.83 1.32
CA SER A 404 -24.78 19.09 0.57
C SER A 404 -25.05 18.77 -0.90
N ALA A 405 -25.69 19.70 -1.61
CA ALA A 405 -26.04 19.50 -3.02
C ALA A 405 -24.80 19.44 -3.96
N ASP A 406 -23.65 19.90 -3.50
CA ASP A 406 -22.39 19.98 -4.25
C ASP A 406 -21.52 18.70 -4.13
N GLN A 407 -22.05 17.62 -3.53
CA GLN A 407 -21.38 16.32 -3.37
C GLN A 407 -22.04 15.21 -4.22
N ARG A 408 -22.45 15.52 -5.46
CA ARG A 408 -22.97 14.57 -6.46
C ARG A 408 -22.27 14.72 -7.79
#